data_AF-A0A4Q4XC37-F1
#
_entry.id   AF-A0A4Q4XC37-F1
#
_cell.length_a   1.000
_cell.length_b   1.000
_cell.length_c   1.000
_cell.angle_alpha   90.00
_cell.angle_beta   90.00
_cell.angle_gamma   90.00
#
_symmetry.space_group_name_H-M   'P 1'
#
loop_
_entity.id
_entity.type
_entity.pdbx_description
1 polymer ?
#
loop_
_entity_poly.entity_id
_entity_poly.type
_entity_poly.pdbx_seq_one_letter_code
_entity_poly.pdbx_strand_id
1 'polypeptide(L)'
;MNPDRRRLLAAALAGSAALIGLAACGRQAEATLVPAEADAATTCDLDGMLVADYPGPKAQLYYQGDATPHWCCDTVEMFNTLLKPEQAREIRAALVQDMGQADWEHPRGHWFDAKTGYYVFGSRRRGSMGPTVASFRLEADARAFIARDGGKLLRYAEVTPDMVDLSVALLAASLWWYGVYASRRVEPEIPTEICFVAAPTPYDPRSGTAPDAPRAIPPNARCPVCGAFPSRAPDWAAQVIFADGDAYFFDSPLSLFIYLRNLPRYAAGRKSADIAAAYVRAVGDGRWIAALQAVYVWGSDVPGPMRRGNLPAFRNHTDARDFITRHGGSVTGSAGITAERLRALEPSQPHPAGRHT
;
A
#
# COMPACT_ATOMS: atom_id res chain seq x y z
N MET A 1 -8.82 -75.72 47.75
CA MET A 1 -8.87 -75.17 46.36
C MET A 1 -9.05 -73.67 46.46
N ASN A 2 -8.03 -72.93 46.03
CA ASN A 2 -7.74 -71.55 46.41
C ASN A 2 -8.80 -70.53 45.88
N PRO A 3 -9.24 -69.53 46.68
CA PRO A 3 -10.32 -68.60 46.34
C PRO A 3 -9.92 -67.47 45.36
N ASP A 4 -8.70 -67.50 44.83
CA ASP A 4 -8.07 -66.40 44.09
C ASP A 4 -8.41 -66.32 42.59
N ARG A 5 -9.10 -67.31 42.00
CA ARG A 5 -9.39 -67.29 40.55
C ARG A 5 -10.70 -66.62 40.16
N ARG A 6 -11.65 -66.44 41.07
CA ARG A 6 -12.97 -65.85 40.77
C ARG A 6 -13.03 -64.32 40.87
N ARG A 7 -12.06 -63.68 41.52
CA ARG A 7 -11.98 -62.21 41.62
C ARG A 7 -11.22 -61.57 40.45
N LEU A 8 -10.48 -62.34 39.67
CA LEU A 8 -9.67 -61.82 38.55
C LEU A 8 -10.41 -61.71 37.21
N LEU A 9 -11.61 -62.28 37.06
CA LEU A 9 -12.41 -62.17 35.83
C LEU A 9 -13.48 -61.04 35.88
N ALA A 10 -13.84 -60.55 37.08
CA ALA A 10 -14.77 -59.42 37.22
C ALA A 10 -14.05 -58.04 37.16
N ALA A 11 -12.73 -58.00 37.38
CA ALA A 11 -11.94 -56.78 37.23
C ALA A 11 -11.53 -56.48 35.76
N ALA A 12 -11.66 -57.46 34.86
CA ALA A 12 -11.32 -57.31 33.44
C ALA A 12 -12.45 -56.68 32.60
N LEU A 13 -13.67 -56.56 33.13
CA LEU A 13 -14.81 -55.92 32.44
C LEU A 13 -15.13 -54.51 32.97
N ALA A 14 -14.56 -54.11 34.11
CA ALA A 14 -14.68 -52.75 34.65
C ALA A 14 -13.55 -51.81 34.20
N GLY A 15 -12.41 -52.36 33.72
CA GLY A 15 -11.29 -51.58 33.18
C GLY A 15 -11.43 -51.17 31.72
N SER A 16 -12.36 -51.76 30.97
CA SER A 16 -12.51 -51.54 29.52
C SER A 16 -13.58 -50.51 29.15
N ALA A 17 -14.39 -50.05 30.11
CA ALA A 17 -15.43 -49.03 29.89
C ALA A 17 -14.95 -47.59 30.14
N ALA A 18 -13.77 -47.39 30.73
CA ALA A 18 -13.22 -46.07 31.04
C ALA A 18 -12.28 -45.49 29.96
N LEU A 19 -12.05 -46.21 28.86
CA LEU A 19 -11.11 -45.81 27.80
C LEU A 19 -11.77 -45.39 26.46
N ILE A 20 -13.10 -45.33 26.39
CA ILE A 20 -13.83 -44.92 25.17
C ILE A 20 -14.16 -43.40 25.15
N GLY A 21 -13.75 -42.65 26.19
CA GLY A 21 -14.08 -41.22 26.33
C GLY A 21 -13.13 -40.19 25.71
N LEU A 22 -12.05 -40.59 25.02
CA LEU A 22 -10.99 -39.66 24.60
C LEU A 22 -10.71 -39.61 23.09
N ALA A 23 -11.54 -40.23 22.25
CA ALA A 23 -11.42 -40.14 20.78
C ALA A 23 -12.44 -39.19 20.14
N ALA A 24 -13.04 -38.27 20.91
CA ALA A 24 -13.71 -37.10 20.37
C ALA A 24 -12.74 -35.91 20.38
N CYS A 25 -11.65 -36.02 19.61
CA CYS A 25 -10.95 -34.84 19.12
C CYS A 25 -11.97 -34.09 18.25
N GLY A 26 -12.71 -33.21 18.91
CA GLY A 26 -13.67 -32.31 18.29
C GLY A 26 -12.97 -31.63 17.14
N ARG A 27 -13.47 -31.90 15.94
CA ARG A 27 -13.34 -31.01 14.80
C ARG A 27 -13.78 -29.65 15.34
N GLN A 28 -12.81 -28.80 15.69
CA GLN A 28 -13.10 -27.42 16.06
C GLN A 28 -13.88 -26.88 14.88
N ALA A 29 -15.17 -26.62 15.11
CA ALA A 29 -15.98 -25.93 14.12
C ALA A 29 -15.21 -24.65 13.82
N GLU A 30 -14.74 -24.52 12.57
CA GLU A 30 -14.13 -23.28 12.10
C GLU A 30 -15.11 -22.17 12.45
N ALA A 31 -14.69 -21.26 13.32
CA ALA A 31 -15.52 -20.15 13.74
C ALA A 31 -16.02 -19.46 12.47
N THR A 32 -17.33 -19.22 12.39
CA THR A 32 -17.93 -18.53 11.25
C THR A 32 -17.21 -17.20 11.07
N LEU A 33 -16.57 -17.02 9.91
CA LEU A 33 -15.86 -15.80 9.59
C LEU A 33 -16.85 -14.64 9.57
N VAL A 34 -16.68 -13.70 10.50
CA VAL A 34 -17.44 -12.44 10.51
C VAL A 34 -16.61 -11.41 9.75
N PRO A 35 -17.10 -10.84 8.65
CA PRO A 35 -16.42 -9.77 7.95
C PRO A 35 -16.19 -8.58 8.88
N ALA A 36 -14.99 -7.98 8.82
CA ALA A 36 -14.73 -6.73 9.51
C ALA A 36 -15.27 -5.55 8.70
N GLU A 37 -15.46 -4.40 9.34
CA GLU A 37 -15.68 -3.12 8.66
C GLU A 37 -14.41 -2.28 8.74
N ALA A 38 -14.09 -1.60 7.64
CA ALA A 38 -13.00 -0.65 7.62
C ALA A 38 -13.40 0.62 8.38
N ASP A 39 -12.56 1.04 9.31
CA ASP A 39 -12.64 2.36 9.93
C ASP A 39 -11.80 3.39 9.16
N ALA A 40 -11.83 4.64 9.61
CA ALA A 40 -11.10 5.74 8.97
C ALA A 40 -9.57 5.60 9.03
N ALA A 41 -9.03 4.71 9.86
CA ALA A 41 -7.59 4.45 9.99
C ALA A 41 -7.17 3.16 9.27
N THR A 42 -8.11 2.42 8.69
CA THR A 42 -7.85 1.14 8.03
C THR A 42 -7.09 1.37 6.73
N THR A 43 -5.86 0.86 6.66
CA THR A 43 -4.98 0.97 5.48
C THR A 43 -4.98 -0.31 4.67
N CYS A 44 -4.87 -0.18 3.35
CA CYS A 44 -4.54 -1.27 2.45
C CYS A 44 -3.11 -1.76 2.70
N ASP A 45 -2.92 -3.08 2.72
CA ASP A 45 -1.64 -3.68 3.06
C ASP A 45 -0.64 -3.66 1.90
N LEU A 46 -1.12 -3.52 0.65
CA LEU A 46 -0.27 -3.47 -0.53
C LEU A 46 0.36 -2.08 -0.72
N ASP A 47 -0.44 -1.03 -0.67
CA ASP A 47 -0.02 0.33 -1.02
C ASP A 47 -0.09 1.34 0.14
N GLY A 48 -0.71 0.96 1.26
CA GLY A 48 -0.89 1.82 2.44
C GLY A 48 -2.07 2.79 2.36
N MET A 49 -2.81 2.84 1.25
CA MET A 49 -3.92 3.79 1.08
C MET A 49 -5.06 3.53 2.07
N LEU A 50 -5.73 4.58 2.54
CA LEU A 50 -6.86 4.45 3.46
C LEU A 50 -8.06 3.83 2.76
N VAL A 51 -8.48 2.63 3.19
CA VAL A 51 -9.53 1.84 2.52
C VAL A 51 -10.85 2.61 2.42
N ALA A 52 -11.17 3.43 3.41
CA ALA A 52 -12.42 4.20 3.44
C ALA A 52 -12.45 5.41 2.49
N ASP A 53 -11.31 5.89 2.01
CA ASP A 53 -11.19 7.16 1.27
C ASP A 53 -11.40 7.02 -0.24
N TYR A 54 -11.53 5.78 -0.73
CA TYR A 54 -11.57 5.50 -2.15
C TYR A 54 -12.84 4.79 -2.59
N PRO A 55 -13.34 5.08 -3.80
CA PRO A 55 -14.51 4.41 -4.36
C PRO A 55 -14.20 2.97 -4.79
N GLY A 56 -15.26 2.22 -5.10
CA GLY A 56 -15.19 0.87 -5.66
C GLY A 56 -15.00 -0.23 -4.62
N PRO A 57 -15.17 -1.51 -5.02
CA PRO A 57 -15.23 -2.61 -4.09
C PRO A 57 -13.93 -2.82 -3.31
N LYS A 58 -14.06 -3.04 -2.00
CA LYS A 58 -12.96 -3.42 -1.11
C LYS A 58 -12.90 -4.92 -0.90
N ALA A 59 -11.74 -5.40 -0.47
CA ALA A 59 -11.55 -6.80 -0.16
C ALA A 59 -10.79 -7.05 1.15
N GLN A 60 -11.07 -8.20 1.75
CA GLN A 60 -10.48 -8.70 2.98
C GLN A 60 -9.86 -10.07 2.72
N LEU A 61 -8.59 -10.22 3.02
CA LEU A 61 -7.86 -11.49 2.96
C LEU A 61 -7.59 -11.99 4.37
N TYR A 62 -8.01 -13.21 4.69
CA TYR A 62 -7.74 -13.83 5.97
C TYR A 62 -6.69 -14.92 5.78
N TYR A 63 -5.52 -14.74 6.40
CA TYR A 63 -4.49 -15.76 6.44
C TYR A 63 -4.76 -16.77 7.56
N GLN A 64 -4.22 -17.98 7.41
CA GLN A 64 -4.25 -18.98 8.47
C GLN A 64 -3.55 -18.44 9.72
N GLY A 65 -4.22 -18.56 10.87
CA GLY A 65 -3.73 -18.08 12.17
C GLY A 65 -4.02 -16.61 12.47
N ASP A 66 -4.45 -15.80 11.50
CA ASP A 66 -4.77 -14.39 11.72
C ASP A 66 -6.23 -14.21 12.15
N ALA A 67 -6.43 -13.43 13.22
CA ALA A 67 -7.75 -13.06 13.72
C ALA A 67 -8.37 -11.88 12.95
N THR A 68 -7.55 -11.02 12.35
CA THR A 68 -7.96 -9.81 11.62
C THR A 68 -7.69 -9.95 10.12
N PRO A 69 -8.48 -9.31 9.26
CA PRO A 69 -8.21 -9.32 7.83
C PRO A 69 -6.98 -8.49 7.47
N HIS A 70 -6.37 -8.87 6.36
CA HIS A 70 -5.51 -8.04 5.55
C HIS A 70 -6.38 -7.32 4.53
N TRP A 71 -6.17 -6.02 4.37
CA TRP A 71 -7.05 -5.17 3.58
C TRP A 71 -6.48 -4.90 2.20
N CYS A 72 -7.36 -4.96 1.19
CA CYS A 72 -7.08 -4.47 -0.16
C CYS A 72 -8.04 -3.32 -0.47
N CYS A 73 -7.50 -2.19 -0.93
CA CYS A 73 -8.33 -1.04 -1.32
C CYS A 73 -9.02 -1.24 -2.67
N ASP A 74 -8.56 -2.21 -3.46
CA ASP A 74 -9.16 -2.60 -4.74
C ASP A 74 -9.21 -4.13 -4.87
N THR A 75 -10.21 -4.65 -5.60
CA THR A 75 -10.31 -6.07 -5.96
C THR A 75 -9.21 -6.52 -6.90
N VAL A 76 -8.62 -5.62 -7.69
CA VAL A 76 -7.44 -5.93 -8.51
C VAL A 76 -6.28 -6.38 -7.62
N GLU A 77 -6.04 -5.69 -6.49
CA GLU A 77 -4.99 -6.02 -5.53
C GLU A 77 -5.26 -7.35 -4.82
N MET A 78 -6.52 -7.62 -4.48
CA MET A 78 -6.96 -8.89 -3.93
C MET A 78 -6.63 -10.05 -4.89
N PHE A 79 -7.04 -9.94 -6.16
CA PHE A 79 -6.76 -10.96 -7.15
C PHE A 79 -5.26 -11.10 -7.44
N ASN A 80 -4.52 -10.00 -7.50
CA ASN A 80 -3.07 -10.03 -7.64
C ASN A 80 -2.43 -10.86 -6.51
N THR A 81 -2.80 -10.57 -5.27
CA THR A 81 -2.29 -11.28 -4.07
C THR A 81 -2.68 -12.76 -4.08
N LEU A 82 -3.91 -13.09 -4.49
CA LEU A 82 -4.40 -14.48 -4.52
C LEU A 82 -3.72 -15.31 -5.63
N LEU A 83 -3.39 -14.69 -6.76
CA LEU A 83 -2.84 -15.38 -7.94
C LEU A 83 -1.31 -15.35 -7.99
N LYS A 84 -0.67 -14.38 -7.35
CA LYS A 84 0.78 -14.22 -7.21
C LYS A 84 1.14 -13.98 -5.73
N PRO A 85 0.91 -14.95 -4.83
CA PRO A 85 1.18 -14.74 -3.41
C PRO A 85 2.69 -14.57 -3.19
N GLU A 86 3.11 -13.34 -2.85
CA GLU A 86 4.51 -13.04 -2.51
C GLU A 86 4.90 -13.64 -1.14
N GLN A 87 3.91 -13.82 -0.26
CA GLN A 87 4.10 -14.44 1.05
C GLN A 87 3.75 -15.93 0.96
N ALA A 88 4.62 -16.81 1.49
CA ALA A 88 4.35 -18.24 1.63
C ALA A 88 3.31 -18.57 2.73
N ARG A 89 2.35 -17.66 2.97
CA ARG A 89 1.31 -17.77 3.99
C ARG A 89 0.01 -18.19 3.32
N GLU A 90 -0.63 -19.21 3.87
CA GLU A 90 -1.89 -19.74 3.34
C GLU A 90 -3.05 -18.78 3.63
N ILE A 91 -3.84 -18.45 2.59
CA ILE A 91 -5.06 -17.64 2.70
C ILE A 91 -6.26 -18.59 2.89
N ARG A 92 -6.91 -18.50 4.05
CA ARG A 92 -8.07 -19.35 4.37
C ARG A 92 -9.38 -18.81 3.80
N ALA A 93 -9.51 -17.50 3.67
CA ALA A 93 -10.72 -16.87 3.13
C ALA A 93 -10.41 -15.54 2.45
N ALA A 94 -11.20 -15.20 1.42
CA ALA A 94 -11.19 -13.90 0.77
C ALA A 94 -12.64 -13.40 0.69
N LEU A 95 -12.88 -12.19 1.19
CA LEU A 95 -14.17 -11.54 1.12
C LEU A 95 -14.08 -10.28 0.27
N VAL A 96 -15.16 -9.95 -0.41
CA VAL A 96 -15.29 -8.75 -1.24
C VAL A 96 -16.66 -8.12 -1.06
N GLN A 97 -16.78 -6.80 -1.25
CA GLN A 97 -18.05 -6.10 -1.14
C GLN A 97 -18.94 -6.27 -2.38
N ASP A 98 -20.23 -6.46 -2.17
CA ASP A 98 -21.24 -6.56 -3.25
C ASP A 98 -21.66 -5.19 -3.77
N MET A 99 -21.15 -4.81 -4.95
CA MET A 99 -21.45 -3.53 -5.61
C MET A 99 -22.86 -3.46 -6.21
N GLY A 100 -23.64 -4.53 -6.12
CA GLY A 100 -25.09 -4.49 -6.36
C GLY A 100 -25.85 -3.80 -5.23
N GLN A 101 -25.26 -3.73 -4.03
CA GLN A 101 -25.90 -3.23 -2.82
C GLN A 101 -25.13 -2.09 -2.15
N ALA A 102 -23.80 -2.17 -2.09
CA ALA A 102 -22.99 -1.13 -1.46
C ALA A 102 -22.93 0.15 -2.32
N ASP A 103 -22.79 1.29 -1.66
CA ASP A 103 -22.52 2.57 -2.31
C ASP A 103 -21.13 2.52 -2.96
N TRP A 104 -21.02 2.84 -4.23
CA TRP A 104 -19.73 2.77 -4.91
C TRP A 104 -18.75 3.85 -4.46
N GLU A 105 -19.21 5.06 -4.15
CA GLU A 105 -18.33 6.17 -3.74
C GLU A 105 -17.87 6.01 -2.28
N HIS A 106 -18.73 5.46 -1.42
CA HIS A 106 -18.44 5.25 0.00
C HIS A 106 -18.81 3.82 0.44
N PRO A 107 -18.09 2.80 -0.04
CA PRO A 107 -18.51 1.42 0.06
C PRO A 107 -18.32 0.86 1.48
N ARG A 108 -19.42 0.41 2.08
CA ARG A 108 -19.46 -0.20 3.42
C ARG A 108 -20.33 -1.45 3.42
N GLY A 109 -20.01 -2.42 4.27
CA GLY A 109 -20.82 -3.63 4.40
C GLY A 109 -20.93 -4.48 3.13
N HIS A 110 -21.97 -5.33 3.10
CA HIS A 110 -22.33 -6.20 1.98
C HIS A 110 -21.22 -7.17 1.51
N TRP A 111 -20.44 -7.68 2.45
CA TRP A 111 -19.36 -8.63 2.20
C TRP A 111 -19.87 -10.02 1.78
N PHE A 112 -19.16 -10.66 0.85
CA PHE A 112 -19.42 -12.04 0.45
C PHE A 112 -18.14 -12.77 0.05
N ASP A 113 -18.20 -14.11 -0.02
CA ASP A 113 -17.07 -14.94 -0.43
C ASP A 113 -16.70 -14.65 -1.89
N ALA A 114 -15.47 -14.16 -2.09
CA ALA A 114 -14.92 -13.82 -3.39
C ALA A 114 -15.01 -14.98 -4.39
N LYS A 115 -14.81 -16.23 -3.95
CA LYS A 115 -14.82 -17.40 -4.84
C LYS A 115 -16.17 -17.63 -5.52
N THR A 116 -17.24 -17.13 -4.92
CA THR A 116 -18.62 -17.25 -5.43
C THR A 116 -19.04 -16.08 -6.33
N GLY A 117 -18.17 -15.08 -6.49
CA GLY A 117 -18.51 -13.81 -7.11
C GLY A 117 -18.52 -13.78 -8.62
N TYR A 118 -19.22 -12.74 -9.09
CA TYR A 118 -19.24 -12.28 -10.46
C TYR A 118 -18.48 -10.96 -10.57
N TYR A 119 -17.58 -10.88 -11.54
CA TYR A 119 -16.62 -9.79 -11.66
C TYR A 119 -16.74 -9.12 -13.01
N VAL A 120 -16.74 -7.79 -13.03
CA VAL A 120 -16.83 -7.01 -14.27
C VAL A 120 -15.53 -6.22 -14.48
N PHE A 121 -14.80 -6.60 -15.53
CA PHE A 121 -13.55 -5.97 -15.95
C PHE A 121 -13.80 -4.93 -17.04
N GLY A 122 -13.01 -3.86 -17.05
CA GLY A 122 -13.03 -2.87 -18.14
C GLY A 122 -14.29 -2.01 -18.18
N SER A 123 -14.98 -1.86 -17.05
CA SER A 123 -16.09 -0.91 -16.94
C SER A 123 -15.58 0.54 -16.93
N ARG A 124 -16.49 1.50 -17.13
CA ARG A 124 -16.19 2.93 -17.02
C ARG A 124 -15.99 3.42 -15.58
N ARG A 125 -16.43 2.64 -14.60
CA ARG A 125 -16.31 2.98 -13.18
C ARG A 125 -14.88 2.76 -12.71
N ARG A 126 -14.43 3.63 -11.81
CA ARG A 126 -13.07 3.61 -11.24
C ARG A 126 -13.12 3.29 -9.76
N GLY A 127 -12.07 2.65 -9.28
CA GLY A 127 -11.79 2.41 -7.87
C GLY A 127 -10.60 3.23 -7.40
N SER A 128 -9.94 2.75 -6.36
CA SER A 128 -8.85 3.45 -5.66
C SER A 128 -7.69 3.83 -6.56
N MET A 129 -7.31 2.95 -7.50
CA MET A 129 -6.13 3.13 -8.36
C MET A 129 -6.46 3.34 -9.85
N GLY A 130 -7.70 3.73 -10.17
CA GLY A 130 -8.16 3.92 -11.55
C GLY A 130 -9.08 2.78 -12.01
N PRO A 131 -8.86 2.15 -13.19
CA PRO A 131 -9.67 1.01 -13.62
C PRO A 131 -9.70 -0.08 -12.54
N THR A 132 -10.89 -0.52 -12.15
CA THR A 132 -11.11 -1.50 -11.08
C THR A 132 -11.97 -2.65 -11.58
N VAL A 133 -12.06 -3.72 -10.78
CA VAL A 133 -12.91 -4.87 -11.04
C VAL A 133 -14.13 -4.80 -10.15
N ALA A 134 -15.27 -4.44 -10.72
CA ALA A 134 -16.53 -4.45 -9.99
C ALA A 134 -16.88 -5.88 -9.56
N SER A 135 -17.39 -6.06 -8.35
CA SER A 135 -17.72 -7.37 -7.79
C SER A 135 -19.17 -7.43 -7.34
N PHE A 136 -19.82 -8.55 -7.65
CA PHE A 136 -21.25 -8.75 -7.43
C PHE A 136 -21.50 -10.14 -6.88
N ARG A 137 -22.40 -10.23 -5.91
CA ARG A 137 -22.88 -11.52 -5.40
C ARG A 137 -23.82 -12.18 -6.40
N LEU A 138 -24.64 -11.39 -7.10
CA LEU A 138 -25.63 -11.88 -8.06
C LEU A 138 -25.24 -11.54 -9.50
N GLU A 139 -25.38 -12.52 -10.38
CA GLU A 139 -25.13 -12.34 -11.82
C GLU A 139 -26.02 -11.25 -12.44
N ALA A 140 -27.28 -11.16 -11.97
CA ALA A 140 -28.24 -10.17 -12.44
C ALA A 140 -27.75 -8.74 -12.19
N ASP A 141 -27.16 -8.47 -11.03
CA ASP A 141 -26.63 -7.14 -10.67
C ASP A 141 -25.40 -6.82 -11.52
N ALA A 142 -24.53 -7.80 -11.76
CA ALA A 142 -23.38 -7.65 -12.65
C ALA A 142 -23.82 -7.34 -14.10
N ARG A 143 -24.86 -8.00 -14.60
CA ARG A 143 -25.43 -7.75 -15.93
C ARG A 143 -26.08 -6.38 -16.02
N ALA A 144 -26.82 -5.96 -14.99
CA ALA A 144 -27.39 -4.63 -14.90
C ALA A 144 -26.29 -3.55 -14.87
N PHE A 145 -25.20 -3.80 -14.14
CA PHE A 145 -24.03 -2.93 -14.13
C PHE A 145 -23.37 -2.84 -15.51
N ILE A 146 -23.13 -3.96 -16.20
CA ILE A 146 -22.57 -3.96 -17.56
C ILE A 146 -23.44 -3.15 -18.53
N ALA A 147 -24.76 -3.28 -18.45
CA ALA A 147 -25.66 -2.52 -19.31
C ALA A 147 -25.52 -0.99 -19.10
N ARG A 148 -25.20 -0.55 -17.89
CA ARG A 148 -25.00 0.87 -17.56
C ARG A 148 -23.58 1.33 -17.82
N ASP A 149 -22.58 0.58 -17.36
CA ASP A 149 -21.20 1.02 -17.20
C ASP A 149 -20.22 0.32 -18.14
N GLY A 150 -20.69 -0.66 -18.91
CA GLY A 150 -19.88 -1.48 -19.82
C GLY A 150 -19.02 -2.51 -19.08
N GLY A 151 -18.10 -3.12 -19.82
CA GLY A 151 -17.18 -4.14 -19.32
C GLY A 151 -17.58 -5.57 -19.65
N LYS A 152 -16.77 -6.52 -19.17
CA LYS A 152 -16.91 -7.95 -19.42
C LYS A 152 -17.12 -8.71 -18.11
N LEU A 153 -18.16 -9.53 -18.07
CA LEU A 153 -18.44 -10.45 -16.98
C LEU A 153 -17.46 -11.63 -16.99
N LEU A 154 -16.88 -11.92 -15.83
CA LEU A 154 -16.05 -13.09 -15.55
C LEU A 154 -16.46 -13.70 -14.20
N ARG A 155 -16.35 -15.01 -14.05
CA ARG A 155 -16.36 -15.68 -12.75
C ARG A 155 -14.97 -15.62 -12.12
N TYR A 156 -14.91 -15.82 -10.80
CA TYR A 156 -13.67 -15.86 -10.04
C TYR A 156 -12.56 -16.71 -10.71
N ALA A 157 -12.91 -17.94 -11.14
CA ALA A 157 -11.96 -18.89 -11.73
C ALA A 157 -11.45 -18.50 -13.13
N GLU A 158 -12.09 -17.53 -13.79
CA GLU A 158 -11.70 -17.05 -15.12
C GLU A 158 -10.68 -15.90 -15.06
N VAL A 159 -10.43 -15.35 -13.86
CA VAL A 159 -9.46 -14.27 -13.67
C VAL A 159 -8.04 -14.83 -13.69
N THR A 160 -7.21 -14.30 -14.61
CA THR A 160 -5.81 -14.74 -14.77
C THR A 160 -4.83 -13.72 -14.18
N PRO A 161 -3.59 -14.13 -13.84
CA PRO A 161 -2.61 -13.24 -13.23
C PRO A 161 -2.23 -12.01 -14.08
N ASP A 162 -2.35 -12.11 -15.42
CA ASP A 162 -2.05 -11.01 -16.35
C ASP A 162 -3.15 -9.93 -16.35
N MET A 163 -4.39 -10.32 -16.05
CA MET A 163 -5.53 -9.38 -15.98
C MET A 163 -5.46 -8.44 -14.78
N VAL A 164 -4.70 -8.82 -13.76
CA VAL A 164 -4.61 -8.14 -12.46
C VAL A 164 -3.15 -7.81 -12.13
N ASP A 165 -2.34 -7.62 -13.16
CA ASP A 165 -0.94 -7.27 -12.98
C ASP A 165 -0.76 -5.79 -12.59
N LEU A 166 -0.35 -5.57 -11.35
CA LEU A 166 -0.09 -4.25 -10.78
C LEU A 166 1.14 -3.56 -11.40
N SER A 167 1.99 -4.28 -12.13
CA SER A 167 3.13 -3.72 -12.86
C SER A 167 2.73 -3.08 -14.20
N VAL A 168 1.55 -3.41 -14.75
CA VAL A 168 1.12 -3.12 -16.13
C VAL A 168 -0.17 -2.27 -16.21
N ALA A 169 -0.65 -1.71 -15.09
CA ALA A 169 -1.85 -0.84 -15.05
C ALA A 169 -1.75 0.46 -15.91
N LEU A 170 -0.63 0.68 -16.61
CA LEU A 170 -0.44 1.74 -17.60
C LEU A 170 -0.32 1.25 -19.06
N LEU A 171 -0.38 -0.06 -19.36
CA LEU A 171 -0.06 -0.56 -20.71
C LEU A 171 -1.10 -1.48 -21.37
N ALA A 172 -2.24 -1.78 -20.74
CA ALA A 172 -3.34 -2.52 -21.38
C ALA A 172 -4.48 -1.63 -21.94
N ALA A 173 -4.28 -0.31 -22.00
CA ALA A 173 -5.22 0.63 -22.65
C ALA A 173 -4.67 1.21 -23.96
N SER A 174 -3.64 0.59 -24.55
CA SER A 174 -2.82 1.23 -25.58
C SER A 174 -3.16 0.88 -27.04
N LEU A 175 -4.23 0.13 -27.33
CA LEU A 175 -4.59 -0.16 -28.74
C LEU A 175 -6.06 0.06 -29.15
N TRP A 176 -6.87 0.74 -28.33
CA TRP A 176 -8.26 1.12 -28.72
C TRP A 176 -8.65 2.56 -28.27
N TRP A 177 -7.68 3.48 -28.09
CA TRP A 177 -7.91 4.75 -27.37
C TRP A 177 -7.94 6.05 -28.22
N TYR A 178 -7.77 6.05 -29.54
CA TYR A 178 -7.87 7.31 -30.30
C TYR A 178 -9.32 7.64 -30.66
N GLY A 179 -10.00 8.37 -29.78
CA GLY A 179 -11.20 9.10 -30.17
C GLY A 179 -12.14 9.45 -29.02
N VAL A 180 -12.17 10.74 -28.70
CA VAL A 180 -13.25 11.44 -27.98
C VAL A 180 -13.25 11.26 -26.46
N TYR A 181 -12.98 12.35 -25.75
CA TYR A 181 -13.88 12.95 -24.74
C TYR A 181 -13.10 13.95 -23.87
N ALA A 182 -12.81 15.10 -24.46
CA ALA A 182 -12.76 16.33 -23.69
C ALA A 182 -14.22 16.75 -23.44
N SER A 183 -14.70 16.66 -22.20
CA SER A 183 -15.63 17.66 -21.65
C SER A 183 -15.98 17.40 -20.18
N ARG A 184 -15.56 18.39 -19.38
CA ARG A 184 -16.26 18.98 -18.22
C ARG A 184 -16.60 18.06 -17.05
N ARG A 185 -15.97 18.30 -15.90
CA ARG A 185 -16.65 18.49 -14.60
C ARG A 185 -15.88 19.46 -13.70
N VAL A 186 -16.66 20.14 -12.85
CA VAL A 186 -16.26 21.04 -11.77
C VAL A 186 -15.74 20.18 -10.61
N GLU A 187 -14.58 20.51 -10.07
CA GLU A 187 -13.92 19.80 -8.96
C GLU A 187 -14.45 20.33 -7.61
N PRO A 188 -14.87 19.47 -6.66
CA PRO A 188 -15.10 19.87 -5.29
C PRO A 188 -13.78 20.00 -4.52
N GLU A 189 -13.70 20.99 -3.64
CA GLU A 189 -12.51 21.32 -2.85
C GLU A 189 -12.19 20.21 -1.84
N ILE A 190 -11.04 19.55 -2.00
CA ILE A 190 -10.60 18.44 -1.13
C ILE A 190 -10.11 18.99 0.21
N PRO A 191 -10.60 18.49 1.37
CA PRO A 191 -10.12 18.90 2.69
C PRO A 191 -8.63 18.58 2.87
N THR A 192 -7.88 19.52 3.42
CA THR A 192 -6.41 19.49 3.50
C THR A 192 -5.81 18.59 4.58
N GLU A 193 -6.61 17.79 5.29
CA GLU A 193 -6.19 17.04 6.48
C GLU A 193 -6.46 15.53 6.32
N ILE A 194 -5.61 14.84 5.56
CA ILE A 194 -5.42 13.39 5.68
C ILE A 194 -3.97 13.20 6.12
N CYS A 195 -3.77 13.06 7.43
CA CYS A 195 -2.45 12.85 8.01
C CYS A 195 -2.10 11.36 7.98
N PHE A 196 -1.30 10.97 7.00
CA PHE A 196 -0.48 9.75 7.08
C PHE A 196 0.58 10.01 8.17
N VAL A 197 0.24 9.84 9.45
CA VAL A 197 1.21 10.07 10.54
C VAL A 197 2.14 8.86 10.61
N ALA A 198 3.11 8.79 9.69
CA ALA A 198 4.28 7.95 9.89
C ALA A 198 4.94 8.42 11.18
N ALA A 199 4.89 7.62 12.25
CA ALA A 199 5.47 8.01 13.52
C ALA A 199 7.00 8.22 13.36
N PRO A 200 7.56 9.27 13.98
CA PRO A 200 9.01 9.43 14.02
C PRO A 200 9.63 8.27 14.81
N THR A 201 10.84 7.89 14.41
CA THR A 201 11.70 7.01 15.20
C THR A 201 12.40 7.85 16.27
N PRO A 202 12.12 7.62 17.56
CA PRO A 202 12.75 8.37 18.63
C PRO A 202 14.25 8.08 18.70
N TYR A 203 15.00 9.03 19.26
CA TYR A 203 16.43 8.82 19.53
C TYR A 203 16.64 7.79 20.64
N ASP A 204 17.58 6.87 20.44
CA ASP A 204 18.09 5.99 21.50
C ASP A 204 19.43 6.52 22.00
N PRO A 205 19.50 7.10 23.22
CA PRO A 205 20.76 7.61 23.78
C PRO A 205 21.85 6.54 23.95
N ARG A 206 21.48 5.25 23.89
CA ARG A 206 22.43 4.13 24.00
C ARG A 206 23.02 3.69 22.67
N SER A 207 22.61 4.30 21.55
CA SER A 207 23.09 3.95 20.22
C SER A 207 24.59 4.25 20.01
N GLY A 208 25.17 5.13 20.84
CA GLY A 208 26.53 5.63 20.66
C GLY A 208 26.69 6.57 19.46
N THR A 209 25.60 6.93 18.78
CA THR A 209 25.60 7.91 17.68
C THR A 209 25.21 9.29 18.19
N ALA A 210 25.81 10.34 17.65
CA ALA A 210 25.38 11.70 17.95
C ALA A 210 23.89 11.89 17.60
N PRO A 211 23.13 12.74 18.32
CA PRO A 211 21.69 12.90 18.11
C PRO A 211 21.31 13.29 16.68
N ASP A 212 22.14 14.10 16.03
CA ASP A 212 22.02 14.60 14.66
C ASP A 212 22.68 13.71 13.61
N ALA A 213 23.36 12.63 14.00
CA ALA A 213 24.02 11.72 13.06
C ALA A 213 23.01 10.84 12.30
N PRO A 214 23.31 10.48 11.03
CA PRO A 214 22.42 9.62 10.25
C PRO A 214 22.30 8.24 10.88
N ARG A 215 21.08 7.70 10.86
CA ARG A 215 20.73 6.43 11.50
C ARG A 215 20.51 5.33 10.46
N ALA A 216 20.63 4.08 10.90
CA ALA A 216 20.18 2.94 10.11
C ALA A 216 18.67 3.01 9.89
N ILE A 217 18.20 2.55 8.74
CA ILE A 217 16.78 2.57 8.36
C ILE A 217 16.06 1.47 9.14
N PRO A 218 15.09 1.78 10.02
CA PRO A 218 14.32 0.76 10.70
C PRO A 218 13.49 -0.05 9.69
N PRO A 219 13.38 -1.39 9.83
CA PRO A 219 12.62 -2.22 8.89
C PRO A 219 11.15 -1.80 8.76
N ASN A 220 10.56 -1.29 9.84
CA ASN A 220 9.17 -0.86 9.95
C ASN A 220 8.95 0.65 9.73
N ALA A 221 10.00 1.44 9.47
CA ALA A 221 9.82 2.85 9.20
C ALA A 221 9.04 3.05 7.90
N ARG A 222 8.07 3.97 7.91
CA ARG A 222 7.28 4.35 6.74
C ARG A 222 7.63 5.76 6.30
N CYS A 223 7.61 5.98 4.99
CA CYS A 223 7.75 7.30 4.41
C CYS A 223 6.53 8.17 4.76
N PRO A 224 6.68 9.34 5.41
CA PRO A 224 5.55 10.22 5.72
C PRO A 224 4.82 10.78 4.50
N VAL A 225 5.45 10.72 3.32
CA VAL A 225 4.90 11.30 2.08
C VAL A 225 4.03 10.29 1.32
N CYS A 226 4.51 9.06 1.16
CA CYS A 226 3.88 8.05 0.30
C CYS A 226 3.53 6.74 1.03
N GLY A 227 3.88 6.58 2.30
CA GLY A 227 3.63 5.38 3.10
C GLY A 227 4.55 4.18 2.83
N ALA A 228 5.40 4.24 1.79
CA ALA A 228 6.33 3.17 1.41
C ALA A 228 7.40 2.90 2.48
N PHE A 229 7.94 1.68 2.50
CA PHE A 229 9.01 1.27 3.42
C PHE A 229 10.39 1.60 2.84
N PRO A 230 11.16 2.55 3.40
CA PRO A 230 12.49 2.89 2.88
C PRO A 230 13.49 1.71 2.96
N SER A 231 13.24 0.76 3.86
CA SER A 231 14.02 -0.48 4.01
C SER A 231 13.98 -1.39 2.77
N ARG A 232 12.95 -1.24 1.91
CA ARG A 232 12.82 -2.02 0.65
C ARG A 232 13.69 -1.47 -0.48
N ALA A 233 14.10 -0.20 -0.40
CA ALA A 233 14.94 0.46 -1.40
C ALA A 233 15.99 1.35 -0.72
N PRO A 234 16.89 0.78 0.10
CA PRO A 234 17.75 1.55 1.01
C PRO A 234 18.75 2.46 0.28
N ASP A 235 19.04 2.21 -0.99
CA ASP A 235 19.94 3.06 -1.79
C ASP A 235 19.30 4.39 -2.22
N TRP A 236 17.98 4.47 -2.17
CA TRP A 236 17.24 5.71 -2.39
C TRP A 236 16.89 6.42 -1.09
N ALA A 237 17.11 5.79 0.07
CA ALA A 237 16.56 6.31 1.29
C ALA A 237 17.10 7.71 1.65
N ALA A 238 16.24 8.49 2.27
CA ALA A 238 16.59 9.76 2.89
C ALA A 238 16.11 9.78 4.33
N GLN A 239 16.60 10.72 5.14
CA GLN A 239 16.12 10.92 6.51
C GLN A 239 16.22 12.38 6.92
N VAL A 240 15.35 12.78 7.84
CA VAL A 240 15.41 14.07 8.54
C VAL A 240 15.42 13.80 10.03
N ILE A 241 16.23 14.56 10.76
CA ILE A 241 16.42 14.43 12.20
C ILE A 241 16.10 15.78 12.83
N PHE A 242 15.20 15.76 13.82
CA PHE A 242 14.80 16.92 14.60
C PHE A 242 15.71 17.12 15.82
N ALA A 243 15.72 18.33 16.37
CA ALA A 243 16.55 18.73 17.51
C ALA A 243 16.23 17.97 18.80
N ASP A 244 15.02 17.44 18.93
CA ASP A 244 14.62 16.53 20.02
C ASP A 244 15.04 15.08 19.79
N GLY A 245 15.67 14.80 18.64
CA GLY A 245 16.16 13.49 18.28
C GLY A 245 15.16 12.64 17.51
N ASP A 246 13.96 13.13 17.19
CA ASP A 246 13.04 12.36 16.33
C ASP A 246 13.57 12.28 14.90
N ALA A 247 13.50 11.09 14.30
CA ALA A 247 13.92 10.87 12.92
C ALA A 247 12.78 10.33 12.05
N TYR A 248 12.59 10.93 10.88
CA TYR A 248 11.73 10.39 9.83
C TYR A 248 12.59 9.86 8.68
N PHE A 249 12.12 8.79 8.04
CA PHE A 249 12.80 8.11 6.94
C PHE A 249 11.94 8.20 5.69
N PHE A 250 12.56 8.38 4.54
CA PHE A 250 11.89 8.55 3.25
C PHE A 250 12.40 7.52 2.27
N ASP A 251 11.52 7.06 1.39
CA ASP A 251 11.83 6.09 0.34
C ASP A 251 12.68 6.70 -0.79
N SER A 252 12.72 8.03 -0.92
CA SER A 252 13.52 8.73 -1.92
C SER A 252 13.95 10.13 -1.44
N PRO A 253 15.00 10.73 -2.03
CA PRO A 253 15.29 12.15 -1.85
C PRO A 253 14.14 13.04 -2.34
N LEU A 254 13.38 12.61 -3.35
CA LEU A 254 12.18 13.32 -3.82
C LEU A 254 11.15 13.48 -2.69
N SER A 255 10.81 12.39 -2.00
CA SER A 255 9.92 12.40 -0.83
C SER A 255 10.44 13.31 0.28
N LEU A 256 11.75 13.30 0.56
CA LEU A 256 12.34 14.24 1.53
C LEU A 256 12.05 15.70 1.13
N PHE A 257 12.27 16.10 -0.12
CA PHE A 257 12.04 17.48 -0.54
C PHE A 257 10.55 17.85 -0.58
N ILE A 258 9.65 16.92 -0.90
CA ILE A 258 8.21 17.13 -0.77
C ILE A 258 7.84 17.38 0.71
N TYR A 259 8.37 16.55 1.62
CA TYR A 259 8.16 16.68 3.06
C TYR A 259 8.65 18.01 3.60
N LEU A 260 9.89 18.41 3.29
CA LEU A 260 10.50 19.64 3.80
C LEU A 260 9.74 20.90 3.36
N ARG A 261 9.14 20.89 2.17
CA ARG A 261 8.37 22.02 1.63
C ARG A 261 6.99 22.14 2.25
N ASN A 262 6.37 21.01 2.58
CA ASN A 262 5.03 20.94 3.16
C ASN A 262 5.07 20.37 4.58
N LEU A 263 6.08 20.73 5.38
CA LEU A 263 6.30 20.16 6.71
C LEU A 263 5.05 20.20 7.62
N PRO A 264 4.29 21.31 7.71
CA PRO A 264 3.08 21.35 8.54
C PRO A 264 2.02 20.33 8.13
N ARG A 265 1.97 19.90 6.86
CA ARG A 265 1.04 18.89 6.35
C ARG A 265 1.38 17.49 6.88
N TYR A 266 2.67 17.16 6.96
CA TYR A 266 3.12 15.81 7.27
C TYR A 266 3.49 15.61 8.74
N ALA A 267 3.87 16.68 9.43
CA ALA A 267 4.18 16.66 10.86
C ALA A 267 3.65 17.92 11.53
N ALA A 268 2.35 17.90 11.86
CA ALA A 268 1.68 18.99 12.54
C ALA A 268 2.44 19.38 13.83
N GLY A 269 2.67 20.68 14.01
CA GLY A 269 3.41 21.22 15.16
C GLY A 269 4.94 21.25 15.01
N ARG A 270 5.53 20.56 14.02
CA ARG A 270 6.96 20.64 13.71
C ARG A 270 7.27 21.85 12.83
N LYS A 271 8.42 22.50 13.05
CA LYS A 271 8.91 23.62 12.23
C LYS A 271 10.23 23.27 11.55
N SER A 272 10.52 23.92 10.43
CA SER A 272 11.79 23.73 9.72
C SER A 272 12.99 24.13 10.58
N ALA A 273 12.81 25.10 11.50
CA ALA A 273 13.82 25.51 12.48
C ALA A 273 14.16 24.41 13.50
N ASP A 274 13.29 23.41 13.67
CA ASP A 274 13.50 22.29 14.59
C ASP A 274 14.31 21.16 13.95
N ILE A 275 14.64 21.26 12.65
CA ILE A 275 15.43 20.25 11.93
C ILE A 275 16.90 20.44 12.28
N ALA A 276 17.49 19.46 12.94
CA ALA A 276 18.91 19.41 13.25
C ALA A 276 19.74 18.99 12.03
N ALA A 277 19.27 17.99 11.28
CA ALA A 277 19.98 17.48 10.12
C ALA A 277 19.05 16.79 9.11
N ALA A 278 19.49 16.72 7.86
CA ALA A 278 18.84 15.93 6.82
C ALA A 278 19.90 15.23 5.95
N TYR A 279 19.65 13.98 5.60
CA TYR A 279 20.57 13.14 4.87
C TYR A 279 19.89 12.41 3.72
N VAL A 280 20.68 12.14 2.67
CA VAL A 280 20.31 11.29 1.53
C VAL A 280 21.39 10.25 1.31
N ARG A 281 21.03 9.10 0.75
CA ARG A 281 21.98 8.06 0.35
C ARG A 281 22.66 8.48 -0.96
N ALA A 282 23.99 8.49 -0.96
CA ALA A 282 24.77 8.76 -2.16
C ALA A 282 24.69 7.57 -3.13
N VAL A 283 24.45 7.85 -4.41
CA VAL A 283 24.54 6.87 -5.48
C VAL A 283 25.97 6.33 -5.55
N GLY A 284 26.09 5.01 -5.73
CA GLY A 284 27.37 4.31 -5.78
C GLY A 284 27.65 3.56 -4.48
N ASP A 285 28.17 4.25 -3.46
CA ASP A 285 28.59 3.60 -2.20
C ASP A 285 27.53 3.64 -1.09
N GLY A 286 26.38 4.25 -1.34
CA GLY A 286 25.27 4.32 -0.39
C GLY A 286 25.59 5.16 0.86
N ARG A 287 26.67 5.93 0.91
CA ARG A 287 26.98 6.69 2.14
C ARG A 287 25.93 7.77 2.39
N TRP A 288 25.59 7.97 3.66
CA TRP A 288 24.78 9.12 4.06
C TRP A 288 25.56 10.41 3.83
N ILE A 289 24.95 11.35 3.11
CA ILE A 289 25.51 12.67 2.82
C ILE A 289 24.50 13.75 3.17
N ALA A 290 24.96 14.94 3.55
CA ALA A 290 24.10 16.04 3.94
C ALA A 290 23.19 16.47 2.77
N ALA A 291 21.88 16.39 2.95
CA ALA A 291 20.90 16.58 1.88
C ALA A 291 20.98 17.98 1.24
N LEU A 292 21.31 19.01 2.03
CA LEU A 292 21.40 20.37 1.52
C LEU A 292 22.68 20.63 0.71
N GLN A 293 23.72 19.82 0.89
CA GLN A 293 25.02 19.97 0.22
C GLN A 293 25.21 18.99 -0.96
N ALA A 294 24.33 18.01 -1.08
CA ALA A 294 24.37 17.02 -2.15
C ALA A 294 24.07 17.63 -3.53
N VAL A 295 24.61 16.96 -4.56
CA VAL A 295 24.30 17.23 -5.96
C VAL A 295 23.26 16.24 -6.43
N TYR A 296 22.16 16.70 -7.02
CA TYR A 296 21.07 15.86 -7.49
C TYR A 296 21.02 15.80 -9.02
N VAL A 297 20.47 14.72 -9.57
CA VAL A 297 20.15 14.62 -10.99
C VAL A 297 18.64 14.67 -11.18
N TRP A 298 18.17 15.62 -11.97
CA TRP A 298 16.77 15.78 -12.33
C TRP A 298 16.49 15.11 -13.68
N GLY A 299 15.38 14.35 -13.76
CA GLY A 299 14.89 13.80 -15.02
C GLY A 299 15.75 12.67 -15.62
N SER A 300 16.49 11.93 -14.78
CA SER A 300 17.15 10.69 -15.21
C SER A 300 16.13 9.61 -15.55
N ASP A 301 16.53 8.66 -16.40
CA ASP A 301 15.71 7.50 -16.78
C ASP A 301 15.71 6.37 -15.73
N VAL A 302 16.61 6.42 -14.74
CA VAL A 302 16.70 5.41 -13.69
C VAL A 302 15.41 5.35 -12.87
N PRO A 303 14.75 4.17 -12.77
CA PRO A 303 13.59 4.00 -11.93
C PRO A 303 14.00 3.94 -10.46
N GLY A 304 13.28 4.67 -9.61
CA GLY A 304 13.35 4.54 -8.16
C GLY A 304 11.94 4.37 -7.58
N PRO A 305 11.79 4.40 -6.24
CA PRO A 305 10.57 4.00 -5.55
C PRO A 305 9.31 4.76 -5.97
N MET A 306 9.42 6.07 -6.26
CA MET A 306 8.30 6.89 -6.74
C MET A 306 8.14 6.90 -8.27
N ARG A 307 8.83 6.01 -9.00
CA ARG A 307 9.01 6.10 -10.47
C ARG A 307 9.67 7.43 -10.86
N ARG A 308 9.73 7.81 -12.13
CA ARG A 308 10.60 8.89 -12.68
C ARG A 308 10.79 10.10 -11.74
N GLY A 309 12.03 10.53 -11.55
CA GLY A 309 12.34 11.78 -10.83
C GLY A 309 12.80 11.65 -9.39
N ASN A 310 13.12 10.45 -8.87
CA ASN A 310 13.61 10.21 -7.49
C ASN A 310 14.91 10.96 -7.08
N LEU A 311 15.40 11.91 -7.87
CA LEU A 311 16.55 12.77 -7.53
C LEU A 311 17.76 11.98 -7.02
N PRO A 312 18.41 11.13 -7.84
CA PRO A 312 19.63 10.44 -7.43
C PRO A 312 20.65 11.46 -6.91
N ALA A 313 21.20 11.19 -5.72
CA ALA A 313 22.05 12.12 -4.99
C ALA A 313 23.53 11.72 -5.07
N PHE A 314 24.39 12.70 -5.26
CA PHE A 314 25.83 12.54 -5.47
C PHE A 314 26.61 13.46 -4.54
N ARG A 315 27.83 13.05 -4.20
CA ARG A 315 28.74 13.83 -3.36
C ARG A 315 29.34 15.03 -4.06
N ASN A 316 29.45 14.96 -5.38
CA ASN A 316 30.14 15.96 -6.18
C ASN A 316 29.55 16.00 -7.60
N HIS A 317 29.89 17.07 -8.33
CA HIS A 317 29.40 17.29 -9.69
C HIS A 317 30.00 16.32 -10.71
N THR A 318 31.18 15.76 -10.47
CA THR A 318 31.84 14.83 -11.39
C THR A 318 31.03 13.55 -11.47
N ASP A 319 30.73 12.92 -10.33
CA ASP A 319 29.95 11.69 -10.26
C ASP A 319 28.54 11.87 -10.87
N ALA A 320 27.91 13.02 -10.61
CA ALA A 320 26.60 13.35 -11.18
C ALA A 320 26.65 13.50 -12.72
N ARG A 321 27.71 14.09 -13.27
CA ARG A 321 27.90 14.22 -14.72
C ARG A 321 28.14 12.85 -15.37
N ASP A 322 28.96 12.01 -14.75
CA ASP A 322 29.22 10.64 -15.23
C ASP A 322 27.98 9.74 -15.15
N PHE A 323 27.05 10.04 -14.25
CA PHE A 323 25.74 9.41 -14.22
C PHE A 323 24.86 9.90 -15.38
N ILE A 324 24.82 11.21 -15.62
CA ILE A 324 24.01 11.82 -16.69
C ILE A 324 24.40 11.31 -18.08
N THR A 325 25.68 11.03 -18.33
CA THR A 325 26.12 10.48 -19.63
C THR A 325 25.49 9.12 -19.95
N ARG A 326 25.09 8.36 -18.92
CA ARG A 326 24.50 7.01 -19.04
C ARG A 326 22.99 7.00 -18.90
N HIS A 327 22.43 7.93 -18.13
CA HIS A 327 21.04 7.89 -17.67
C HIS A 327 20.24 9.16 -18.00
N GLY A 328 20.86 10.11 -18.70
CA GLY A 328 20.29 11.40 -19.02
C GLY A 328 20.00 12.25 -17.78
N GLY A 329 19.22 13.32 -17.99
CA GLY A 329 18.84 14.27 -16.96
C GLY A 329 19.77 15.49 -16.89
N SER A 330 19.64 16.25 -15.80
CA SER A 330 20.40 17.49 -15.58
C SER A 330 20.79 17.66 -14.12
N VAL A 331 21.96 18.23 -13.88
CA VAL A 331 22.45 18.51 -12.53
C VAL A 331 21.61 19.60 -11.87
N THR A 332 21.26 19.41 -10.61
CA THR A 332 20.66 20.45 -9.76
C THR A 332 21.17 20.36 -8.33
N GLY A 333 21.29 21.48 -7.63
CA GLY A 333 21.53 21.50 -6.19
C GLY A 333 20.21 21.50 -5.41
N SER A 334 20.28 21.35 -4.08
CA SER A 334 19.11 21.41 -3.19
C SER A 334 18.26 22.68 -3.39
N ALA A 335 18.89 23.84 -3.58
CA ALA A 335 18.22 25.11 -3.86
C ALA A 335 17.45 25.12 -5.20
N GLY A 336 17.90 24.31 -6.17
CA GLY A 336 17.26 24.15 -7.47
C GLY A 336 16.07 23.19 -7.47
N ILE A 337 15.77 22.54 -6.34
CA ILE A 337 14.59 21.71 -6.13
C ILE A 337 13.47 22.62 -5.58
N THR A 338 12.90 23.40 -6.49
CA THR A 338 11.85 24.38 -6.17
C THR A 338 10.48 23.70 -6.05
N ALA A 339 9.55 24.34 -5.35
CA ALA A 339 8.16 23.86 -5.28
C ALA A 339 7.52 23.74 -6.67
N GLU A 340 7.87 24.64 -7.59
CA GLU A 340 7.42 24.59 -8.98
C GLU A 340 7.90 23.31 -9.70
N ARG A 341 9.18 22.96 -9.54
CA ARG A 341 9.73 21.75 -10.15
C ARG A 341 9.15 20.48 -9.54
N LEU A 342 8.95 20.45 -8.22
CA LEU A 342 8.30 19.32 -7.55
C LEU A 342 6.85 19.14 -8.03
N ARG A 343 6.08 20.22 -8.18
CA ARG A 343 4.74 20.18 -8.79
C ARG A 343 4.73 19.66 -10.23
N ALA A 344 5.82 19.87 -10.99
CA ALA A 344 5.94 19.31 -12.33
C ALA A 344 6.17 17.78 -12.36
N LEU A 345 6.53 17.18 -11.21
CA LEU A 345 6.59 15.73 -11.01
C LEU A 345 5.27 15.17 -10.46
N GLU A 346 4.45 16.01 -9.85
CA GLU A 346 3.07 15.67 -9.53
C GLU A 346 2.26 15.60 -10.84
N PRO A 347 1.32 14.65 -10.99
CA PRO A 347 0.37 14.71 -12.10
C PRO A 347 -0.31 16.08 -12.09
N SER A 348 -0.28 16.79 -13.22
CA SER A 348 -0.68 18.19 -13.35
C SER A 348 -2.07 18.47 -12.77
N GLN A 349 -2.12 19.33 -11.74
CA GLN A 349 -3.34 19.99 -11.27
C GLN A 349 -3.81 21.03 -12.31
N PRO A 350 -5.09 21.08 -12.71
CA PRO A 350 -5.57 22.08 -13.67
C PRO A 350 -5.63 23.50 -13.04
N HIS A 351 -5.13 24.49 -13.79
CA HIS A 351 -5.11 25.92 -13.44
C HIS A 351 -6.51 26.53 -13.20
N PRO A 352 -6.65 27.58 -12.36
CA PRO A 352 -7.94 28.23 -12.10
C PRO A 352 -8.35 29.11 -13.29
N ALA A 353 -9.53 28.85 -13.85
CA ALA A 353 -10.10 29.68 -14.92
C ALA A 353 -10.57 31.04 -14.35
N GLY A 354 -10.12 32.12 -15.00
CA GLY A 354 -10.43 33.50 -14.66
C GLY A 354 -11.92 33.84 -14.73
N ARG A 355 -12.30 34.80 -13.88
CA ARG A 355 -13.63 35.41 -13.77
C ARG A 355 -14.11 35.98 -15.11
N HIS A 356 -15.33 35.64 -15.50
CA HIS A 356 -16.13 36.48 -16.38
C HIS A 356 -17.49 36.75 -15.74
N THR A 357 -17.68 38.04 -15.43
CA THR A 357 -18.95 38.76 -15.28
C THR A 357 -19.80 38.67 -16.53
#